data_AF-A0A968PLN7-F1
#
_entry.id   AF-A0A968PLN7-F1
#
_cell.length_a   1.000
_cell.length_b   1.000
_cell.length_c   1.000
_cell.angle_alpha   90.00
_cell.angle_beta   90.00
_cell.angle_gamma   90.00
#
_symmetry.space_group_name_H-M   'P 1'
#
loop_
_entity.id
_entity.type
_entity.pdbx_description
1 polymer ?
#
loop_
_entity_poly.entity_id
_entity_poly.type
_entity_poly.pdbx_seq_one_letter_code
_entity_poly.pdbx_strand_id
1 'polypeptide(L)'
;MTLHMLVAQLRPTKANYEANLTTLQAVFAQLDTLTPRPDVLVLPETYLCGYFLEGGVRELARTAGQVAVDLNARYQAKLGSAAPPL
;
A
#
# COMPACT_ATOMS: atom_id res chain seq x y z
N MET A 1 11.44 8.92 22.54
CA MET A 1 11.09 8.89 21.10
C MET A 1 9.75 8.19 20.98
N THR A 2 8.75 8.83 20.37
CA THR A 2 7.41 8.26 20.17
C THR A 2 7.26 7.92 18.70
N LEU A 3 6.69 6.75 18.39
CA LEU A 3 6.42 6.29 17.02
C LEU A 3 4.90 6.07 16.86
N HIS A 4 4.30 6.69 15.85
CA HIS A 4 2.89 6.57 15.54
C HIS A 4 2.68 5.51 14.45
N MET A 5 2.17 4.35 14.82
CA MET A 5 1.91 3.26 13.88
C MET A 5 0.42 3.11 13.63
N LEU A 6 0.05 2.82 12.37
CA LEU A 6 -1.29 2.44 11.99
C LEU A 6 -1.29 1.04 11.38
N VAL A 7 -2.20 0.19 11.84
CA VAL A 7 -2.41 -1.16 11.30
C VAL A 7 -3.69 -1.15 10.48
N ALA A 8 -3.57 -1.35 9.18
CA ALA A 8 -4.72 -1.33 8.28
C ALA A 8 -5.42 -2.70 8.25
N GLN A 9 -6.72 -2.71 8.48
CA GLN A 9 -7.57 -3.89 8.31
C GLN A 9 -8.28 -3.80 6.96
N LEU A 10 -7.68 -4.43 5.95
CA LEU A 10 -8.15 -4.38 4.58
C LEU A 10 -8.34 -5.80 4.03
N ARG A 11 -9.34 -5.98 3.16
CA ARG A 11 -9.50 -7.23 2.40
C ARG A 11 -8.84 -7.07 1.03
N PRO A 12 -7.85 -7.89 0.67
CA PRO A 12 -7.25 -7.83 -0.66
C PRO A 12 -8.23 -8.35 -1.72
N THR A 13 -8.18 -7.75 -2.90
CA THR A 13 -8.75 -8.32 -4.12
C THR A 13 -7.80 -9.40 -4.63
N LYS A 14 -8.22 -10.67 -4.55
CA LYS A 14 -7.41 -11.84 -4.92
C LYS A 14 -6.90 -11.70 -6.36
N ALA A 15 -5.62 -11.97 -6.54
CA ALA A 15 -4.93 -11.94 -7.83
C ALA A 15 -5.04 -10.61 -8.60
N ASN A 16 -5.29 -9.48 -7.92
CA ASN A 16 -5.45 -8.18 -8.57
C ASN A 16 -4.59 -7.09 -7.91
N TYR A 17 -3.32 -7.05 -8.32
CA TYR A 17 -2.32 -6.10 -7.82
C TYR A 17 -2.73 -4.63 -7.99
N GLU A 18 -3.23 -4.26 -9.17
CA GLU A 18 -3.61 -2.87 -9.47
C GLU A 18 -4.82 -2.39 -8.65
N ALA A 19 -5.81 -3.27 -8.42
CA ALA A 19 -6.92 -2.96 -7.55
C ALA A 19 -6.45 -2.73 -6.10
N ASN A 20 -5.56 -3.58 -5.60
CA ASN A 20 -5.02 -3.44 -4.24
C ASN A 20 -4.20 -2.16 -4.06
N LEU A 21 -3.38 -1.79 -5.05
CA LEU A 21 -2.66 -0.50 -5.09
C LEU A 21 -3.63 0.70 -5.12
N THR A 22 -4.72 0.59 -5.86
CA THR A 22 -5.74 1.65 -5.94
C THR A 22 -6.43 1.85 -4.59
N THR A 23 -6.70 0.77 -3.86
CA THR A 23 -7.19 0.86 -2.48
C THR A 23 -6.17 1.54 -1.56
N LEU A 24 -4.86 1.23 -1.67
CA LEU A 24 -3.83 1.92 -0.88
C LEU A 24 -3.76 3.41 -1.17
N GLN A 25 -4.01 3.83 -2.41
CA GLN A 25 -4.10 5.23 -2.75
C GLN A 25 -5.18 5.95 -1.91
N ALA A 26 -6.34 5.33 -1.71
CA ALA A 26 -7.37 5.87 -0.83
C ALA A 26 -6.94 5.89 0.64
N VAL A 27 -6.21 4.86 1.09
CA VAL A 27 -5.64 4.80 2.45
C VAL A 27 -4.66 5.94 2.69
N PHE A 28 -3.71 6.20 1.77
CA PHE A 28 -2.76 7.31 1.91
C PHE A 28 -3.45 8.66 2.10
N ALA A 29 -4.56 8.89 1.39
CA ALA A 29 -5.38 10.09 1.56
C ALA A 29 -5.96 10.21 2.97
N GLN A 30 -6.41 9.10 3.55
CA GLN A 30 -6.94 9.09 4.91
C GLN A 30 -5.83 9.36 5.93
N LEU A 31 -4.67 8.72 5.77
CA LEU A 31 -3.53 8.90 6.68
C LEU A 31 -3.05 10.35 6.74
N ASP A 32 -3.09 11.05 5.61
CA ASP A 32 -2.67 12.47 5.53
C ASP A 32 -3.60 13.41 6.31
N THR A 33 -4.83 12.98 6.63
CA THR A 33 -5.77 13.76 7.45
C THR A 33 -5.58 13.56 8.96
N LEU A 34 -4.73 12.63 9.39
CA LEU A 34 -4.52 12.29 10.79
C LEU A 34 -3.46 13.20 11.43
N THR A 35 -3.71 13.61 12.68
CA THR A 35 -2.75 14.35 13.51
C THR A 35 -2.57 13.61 14.84
N PRO A 36 -1.39 13.07 15.16
CA PRO A 36 -0.18 13.06 14.32
C PRO A 36 -0.32 12.14 13.11
N ARG A 37 0.34 12.50 12.01
CA ARG A 37 0.45 11.64 10.83
C ARG A 37 1.23 10.38 11.20
N PRO A 38 0.76 9.17 10.82
CA PRO A 38 1.49 7.95 11.12
C PRO A 38 2.87 7.90 10.47
N ASP A 39 3.85 7.38 11.22
CA ASP A 39 5.21 7.11 10.76
C ASP A 39 5.29 5.78 10.00
N VAL A 40 4.46 4.80 10.38
CA VAL A 40 4.45 3.45 9.79
C VAL A 40 3.02 2.99 9.53
N LEU A 41 2.78 2.53 8.30
CA LEU A 41 1.59 1.79 7.91
C LEU A 41 1.90 0.30 7.83
N VAL A 42 1.23 -0.50 8.66
CA VAL A 42 1.30 -1.97 8.60
C VAL A 42 0.13 -2.47 7.78
N LEU A 43 0.43 -3.22 6.71
CA LEU A 43 -0.57 -3.87 5.86
C LEU A 43 -0.81 -5.32 6.30
N PRO A 44 -1.99 -5.89 6.01
CA PRO A 44 -2.22 -7.32 6.16
C PRO A 44 -1.21 -8.14 5.33
N GLU A 45 -0.88 -9.33 5.82
CA GLU A 45 -0.05 -10.26 5.06
C GLU A 45 -0.69 -10.58 3.70
N THR A 46 0.13 -10.67 2.66
CA THR A 46 -0.25 -10.87 1.25
C THR A 46 -1.15 -9.80 0.65
N TYR A 47 -1.34 -8.64 1.28
CA TYR A 47 -2.34 -7.66 0.83
C TYR A 47 -2.28 -7.27 -0.67
N LEU A 48 -1.09 -7.24 -1.26
CA LEU A 48 -0.92 -6.87 -2.67
C LEU A 48 -1.38 -7.96 -3.66
N CYS A 49 -1.60 -9.20 -3.23
CA CYS A 49 -2.00 -10.32 -4.10
C CYS A 49 -3.16 -11.18 -3.54
N GLY A 50 -3.32 -11.24 -2.23
CA GLY A 50 -4.23 -12.14 -1.52
C GLY A 50 -3.65 -13.55 -1.30
N TYR A 51 -4.27 -14.29 -0.38
CA TYR A 51 -3.92 -15.68 -0.09
C TYR A 51 -4.49 -16.68 -1.10
N PHE A 52 -3.98 -17.91 -1.04
CA PHE A 52 -4.47 -19.08 -1.77
C PHE A 52 -4.65 -18.83 -3.26
N LEU A 53 -3.63 -18.30 -3.94
CA LEU A 53 -3.74 -17.94 -5.36
C LEU A 53 -4.11 -19.11 -6.28
N GLU A 54 -3.87 -20.37 -5.86
CA GLU A 54 -4.25 -21.61 -6.58
C GLU A 54 -3.65 -21.72 -8.01
N GLY A 55 -2.81 -20.76 -8.41
CA GLY A 55 -2.23 -20.57 -9.73
C GLY A 55 -1.82 -19.10 -9.92
N GLY A 56 -1.27 -18.71 -11.07
CA GLY A 56 -1.00 -17.28 -11.35
C GLY A 56 0.13 -16.62 -10.55
N VAL A 57 0.91 -17.41 -9.78
CA VAL A 57 1.94 -16.89 -8.87
C VAL A 57 3.03 -16.15 -9.64
N ARG A 58 3.46 -16.68 -10.79
CA ARG A 58 4.52 -16.08 -11.60
C ARG A 58 4.05 -14.77 -12.23
N GLU A 59 2.78 -14.69 -12.62
CA GLU A 59 2.13 -13.54 -13.23
C GLU A 59 1.97 -12.39 -12.23
N LEU A 60 1.81 -12.71 -10.95
CA LEU A 60 1.71 -11.77 -9.84
C LEU A 60 3.05 -11.45 -9.18
N ALA A 61 4.10 -12.22 -9.47
CA ALA A 61 5.43 -11.96 -8.93
C ALA A 61 5.92 -10.58 -9.36
N ARG A 62 6.41 -9.81 -8.40
CA ARG A 62 7.01 -8.50 -8.61
C ARG A 62 8.35 -8.47 -7.89
N THR A 63 9.31 -7.76 -8.46
CA THR A 63 10.54 -7.44 -7.74
C THR A 63 10.24 -6.41 -6.65
N ALA A 64 11.09 -6.35 -5.62
CA ALA A 64 10.96 -5.32 -4.58
C ALA A 64 11.01 -3.90 -5.17
N GLY A 65 11.84 -3.68 -6.19
CA GLY A 65 11.95 -2.39 -6.87
C GLY A 65 10.66 -1.99 -7.60
N GLN A 66 9.99 -2.93 -8.26
CA GLN A 66 8.68 -2.66 -8.88
C GLN A 66 7.64 -2.25 -7.83
N VAL A 67 7.55 -3.01 -6.73
CA VAL A 67 6.61 -2.69 -5.64
C VAL A 67 6.89 -1.30 -5.05
N ALA A 68 8.16 -0.97 -4.79
CA ALA A 68 8.52 0.34 -4.24
C ALA A 68 8.17 1.50 -5.19
N VAL A 69 8.47 1.35 -6.49
CA VAL A 69 8.14 2.36 -7.51
C VAL A 69 6.63 2.55 -7.63
N ASP A 70 5.86 1.46 -7.69
CA ASP A 70 4.42 1.52 -7.85
C ASP A 70 3.73 2.14 -6.63
N LEU A 71 4.16 1.77 -5.41
CA LEU A 71 3.65 2.36 -4.17
C LEU A 71 3.94 3.86 -4.10
N ASN A 72 5.17 4.27 -4.38
CA ASN A 72 5.52 5.69 -4.40
C ASN A 72 4.73 6.44 -5.47
N ALA A 73 4.53 5.85 -6.67
CA ALA A 73 3.70 6.45 -7.70
C ALA A 73 2.26 6.68 -7.25
N ARG A 74 1.62 5.71 -6.58
CA ARG A 74 0.26 5.88 -6.03
C ARG A 74 0.21 6.93 -4.92
N TYR A 75 1.21 6.94 -4.05
CA TYR A 75 1.33 7.91 -2.97
C TYR A 75 1.46 9.34 -3.51
N GLN A 76 2.41 9.57 -4.42
CA GLN A 76 2.62 10.87 -5.08
C GLN A 76 1.43 11.30 -5.93
N ALA A 77 0.79 10.37 -6.64
CA ALA A 77 -0.43 10.67 -7.40
C ALA A 77 -1.58 11.13 -6.50
N LYS A 78 -1.61 10.72 -5.22
CA LYS A 78 -2.67 11.13 -4.29
C LYS A 78 -2.36 12.39 -3.50
N LEU A 79 -1.14 12.52 -3.00
CA LEU A 79 -0.74 13.61 -2.10
C LEU A 79 0.05 14.72 -2.80
N GLY A 80 0.45 14.50 -4.05
CA GLY A 80 1.22 15.45 -4.85
C GLY A 80 2.72 15.43 -4.54
N SER A 81 3.50 16.08 -5.40
CA SER A 81 4.98 16.09 -5.34
C SER A 81 5.58 16.77 -4.10
N ALA A 82 4.78 17.51 -3.34
CA ALA A 82 5.19 18.14 -2.09
C ALA A 82 5.02 17.21 -0.87
N ALA A 83 4.43 16.02 -1.06
CA ALA A 83 4.23 15.06 0.01
C ALA A 83 5.59 14.61 0.60
N PRO A 84 5.66 14.34 1.92
CA PRO A 84 6.84 13.74 2.53
C PRO A 84 7.20 12.42 1.82
N PRO A 85 8.48 12.04 1.73
CA PRO A 85 8.86 10.74 1.18
C PRO A 85 8.10 9.60 1.85
N LEU A 86 7.74 8.59 1.05
CA LEU A 86 7.19 7.33 1.53
C LEU A 86 8.28 6.49 2.21
#